data_AF-A0A7S3Y033-F1
#
_entry.id   AF-A0A7S3Y033-F1
#
_cell.length_a   1.000
_cell.length_b   1.000
_cell.length_c   1.000
_cell.angle_alpha   90.00
_cell.angle_beta   90.00
_cell.angle_gamma   90.00
#
_symmetry.space_group_name_H-M   'P 1'
#
loop_
_entity.id
_entity.type
_entity.pdbx_description
1 polymer ?
#
loop_
_entity_poly.entity_id
_entity_poly.type
_entity_poly.pdbx_seq_one_letter_code
_entity_poly.pdbx_strand_id
1 'polypeptide(L)'
;MRQALGNQPEWTEEMIVLRSVNDVNLPKFTVEDLPLFYGITSDLFPGVELPKADHGALVPAIEKACLDGVRVAPGRTYRYDPVPGFTKKVVQLYEMVLVRHGVMIVGQTCSGKTSAIHTLATAMTKCNEQGAPFPKVQIHSMNPKSITSGQLYGNFDENTHEWSDGVLAVIYRNCAKDPSPDRQWVMFDGPVDAVWIENMNTVLDDNKTLCL
;
A
#
# COMPACT_ATOMS: atom_id res chain seq x y z
N MET A 1 11.51 9.97 -5.06
CA MET A 1 10.65 10.52 -6.13
C MET A 1 10.35 12.01 -5.89
N ARG A 2 9.74 12.41 -4.75
CA ARG A 2 9.45 13.84 -4.45
C ARG A 2 10.68 14.77 -4.43
N GLN A 3 11.83 14.33 -3.90
CA GLN A 3 13.09 15.09 -3.95
C GLN A 3 13.73 15.16 -5.34
N ALA A 4 13.33 14.31 -6.30
CA ALA A 4 13.92 14.28 -7.63
C ALA A 4 13.24 15.27 -8.60
N LEU A 5 11.96 15.56 -8.39
CA LEU A 5 11.18 16.48 -9.24
C LEU A 5 11.61 17.94 -9.06
N GLY A 6 12.00 18.34 -7.84
CA GLY A 6 12.47 19.72 -7.58
C GLY A 6 13.77 20.12 -8.28
N ASN A 7 14.50 19.16 -8.85
CA ASN A 7 15.75 19.42 -9.58
C ASN A 7 15.56 19.51 -11.10
N GLN A 8 14.34 19.28 -11.60
CA GLN A 8 14.04 19.34 -13.02
C GLN A 8 13.50 20.74 -13.38
N PRO A 9 14.06 21.42 -14.40
CA PRO A 9 13.70 22.81 -14.73
C PRO A 9 12.28 22.99 -15.27
N GLU A 10 11.61 21.88 -15.60
CA GLU A 10 10.22 21.85 -16.07
C GLU A 10 9.18 21.94 -14.94
N TRP A 11 9.59 21.73 -13.68
CA TRP A 11 8.69 21.76 -12.53
C TRP A 11 8.77 23.10 -11.80
N THR A 12 7.68 23.86 -11.86
CA THR A 12 7.49 25.04 -11.01
C THR A 12 7.05 24.64 -9.60
N GLU A 13 7.24 25.52 -8.62
CA GLU A 13 6.79 25.28 -7.24
C GLU A 13 5.28 25.00 -7.18
N GLU A 14 4.49 25.77 -7.94
CA GLU A 14 3.04 25.57 -8.07
C GLU A 14 2.69 24.18 -8.62
N MET A 15 3.40 23.69 -9.63
CA MET A 15 3.23 22.33 -10.17
C MET A 15 3.55 21.26 -9.14
N ILE A 16 4.63 21.45 -8.36
CA ILE A 16 5.04 20.49 -7.32
C ILE A 16 3.99 20.43 -6.21
N VAL A 17 3.46 21.57 -5.79
CA VAL A 17 2.40 21.64 -4.76
C VAL A 17 1.13 20.99 -5.29
N LEU A 18 0.66 21.37 -6.48
CA LEU A 18 -0.55 20.82 -7.08
C LEU A 18 -0.43 19.29 -7.27
N ARG A 19 0.72 18.80 -7.73
CA ARG A 19 1.00 17.36 -7.85
C ARG A 19 0.94 16.66 -6.50
N SER A 20 1.51 17.26 -5.47
CA SER A 20 1.53 16.69 -4.12
C SER A 20 0.12 16.60 -3.52
N VAL A 21 -0.71 17.61 -3.74
CA VAL A 21 -2.12 17.63 -3.31
C VAL A 21 -2.92 16.56 -4.05
N ASN A 22 -2.72 16.43 -5.37
CA ASN A 22 -3.42 15.46 -6.20
C ASN A 22 -3.08 14.01 -5.81
N ASP A 23 -1.81 13.66 -5.70
CA ASP A 23 -1.37 12.29 -5.43
C ASP A 23 -1.84 11.79 -4.05
N VAL A 24 -1.92 12.69 -3.06
CA VAL A 24 -2.34 12.34 -1.70
C VAL A 24 -3.85 12.25 -1.56
N ASN A 25 -4.62 12.99 -2.35
CA ASN A 25 -6.06 13.15 -2.13
C ASN A 25 -6.93 12.42 -3.17
N LEU A 26 -6.51 12.35 -4.45
CA LEU A 26 -7.26 11.66 -5.50
C LEU A 26 -7.60 10.20 -5.16
N PRO A 27 -6.74 9.40 -4.50
CA PRO A 27 -7.09 8.03 -4.14
C PRO A 27 -8.17 7.92 -3.05
N LYS A 28 -8.39 8.98 -2.26
CA LYS A 28 -9.33 9.01 -1.12
C LYS A 28 -10.75 9.41 -1.50
N PHE A 29 -10.89 10.13 -2.63
CA PHE A 29 -12.17 10.69 -3.03
C PHE A 29 -13.07 9.68 -3.74
N THR A 30 -14.38 9.89 -3.58
CA THR A 30 -15.39 9.22 -4.40
C THR A 30 -15.48 9.88 -5.78
N VAL A 31 -16.15 9.23 -6.73
CA VAL A 31 -16.33 9.78 -8.09
C VAL A 31 -17.09 11.11 -8.06
N GLU A 32 -17.99 11.29 -7.09
CA GLU A 32 -18.82 12.48 -6.91
C GLU A 32 -18.03 13.67 -6.37
N ASP A 33 -16.97 13.41 -5.59
CA ASP A 33 -16.12 14.46 -5.02
C ASP A 33 -15.07 14.98 -6.02
N LEU A 34 -14.73 14.20 -7.05
CA LEU A 34 -13.68 14.56 -8.00
C LEU A 34 -13.93 15.88 -8.73
N PRO A 35 -15.15 16.20 -9.24
CA PRO A 35 -15.41 17.49 -9.88
C PRO A 35 -15.23 18.67 -8.92
N LEU A 36 -15.67 18.52 -7.67
CA LEU A 36 -15.52 19.56 -6.64
C LEU A 36 -14.04 19.79 -6.32
N PHE A 37 -13.28 18.71 -6.14
CA PHE A 37 -11.85 18.78 -5.92
C PHE A 37 -11.14 19.47 -7.09
N TYR A 38 -11.46 19.09 -8.34
CA TYR A 38 -10.86 19.73 -9.52
C TYR A 38 -11.19 21.22 -9.59
N GLY A 39 -12.42 21.63 -9.29
CA GLY A 39 -12.81 23.05 -9.22
C GLY A 39 -12.00 23.83 -8.19
N ILE A 40 -11.85 23.30 -6.97
CA ILE A 40 -11.04 23.94 -5.93
C ILE A 40 -9.57 24.04 -6.37
N THR A 41 -9.02 22.98 -6.97
CA THR A 41 -7.62 23.00 -7.41
C THR A 41 -7.39 23.95 -8.59
N SER A 42 -8.35 24.09 -9.53
CA SER A 42 -8.23 25.02 -10.65
C SER A 42 -8.31 26.48 -10.21
N ASP A 43 -9.09 26.76 -9.16
CA ASP A 43 -9.21 28.11 -8.59
C ASP A 43 -7.94 28.51 -7.82
N LEU A 44 -7.32 27.56 -7.11
CA LEU A 44 -6.09 27.79 -6.35
C LEU A 44 -4.83 27.84 -7.22
N PHE A 45 -4.79 27.09 -8.34
CA PHE A 45 -3.63 26.99 -9.24
C PHE A 45 -4.05 27.25 -10.70
N PRO A 46 -4.39 28.50 -11.06
CA PRO A 46 -4.91 28.83 -12.39
C PRO A 46 -3.83 28.68 -13.48
N GLY A 47 -4.15 27.95 -14.54
CA GLY A 47 -3.25 27.78 -15.70
C GLY A 47 -2.10 26.79 -15.48
N VAL A 48 -2.07 26.08 -14.35
CA VAL A 48 -1.06 25.07 -14.06
C VAL A 48 -1.48 23.71 -14.60
N GLU A 49 -0.81 23.22 -15.64
CA GLU A 49 -1.02 21.88 -16.16
C GLU A 49 0.03 20.90 -15.60
N LEU A 50 -0.44 19.81 -15.00
CA LEU A 50 0.46 18.77 -14.51
C LEU A 50 0.90 17.85 -15.65
N PRO A 51 2.21 17.56 -15.79
CA PRO A 51 2.66 16.52 -16.69
C PRO A 51 2.12 15.16 -16.23
N LYS A 52 1.80 14.30 -17.20
CA LYS A 52 1.36 12.93 -16.91
C LYS A 52 2.49 12.18 -16.22
N ALA A 53 2.19 11.55 -15.09
CA ALA A 53 3.16 10.69 -14.43
C ALA A 53 3.50 9.51 -15.32
N ASP A 54 4.77 9.40 -15.68
CA ASP A 54 5.29 8.20 -16.30
C ASP A 54 5.62 7.18 -15.22
N HIS A 55 4.77 6.16 -15.10
CA HIS A 55 5.02 5.01 -14.25
C HIS A 55 5.91 3.96 -14.92
N GLY A 56 6.44 4.25 -16.11
CA GLY A 56 7.44 3.48 -16.84
C GLY A 56 7.05 2.01 -16.98
N ALA A 57 7.95 1.13 -16.54
CA ALA A 57 7.79 -0.32 -16.59
C ALA A 57 6.65 -0.88 -15.72
N LEU A 58 6.13 -0.11 -14.74
CA LEU A 58 5.13 -0.61 -13.80
C LEU A 58 3.78 -0.89 -14.46
N VAL A 59 3.29 0.01 -15.32
CA VAL A 59 1.98 -0.16 -15.97
C VAL A 59 1.97 -1.40 -16.88
N PRO A 60 2.94 -1.58 -17.81
CA PRO A 60 3.04 -2.82 -18.58
C PRO A 60 3.20 -4.07 -17.70
N ALA A 61 3.94 -3.98 -16.58
CA ALA A 61 4.11 -5.10 -15.66
C ALA A 61 2.82 -5.46 -14.92
N ILE A 62 1.97 -4.47 -14.57
CA ILE A 62 0.65 -4.71 -13.98
C ILE A 62 -0.24 -5.45 -14.98
N GLU A 63 -0.30 -4.97 -16.22
CA GLU A 63 -1.11 -5.61 -17.27
C GLU A 63 -0.64 -7.04 -17.53
N LYS A 64 0.67 -7.24 -17.65
CA LYS A 64 1.26 -8.57 -17.81
C LYS A 64 1.03 -9.47 -16.58
N ALA A 65 1.08 -8.93 -15.36
CA ALA A 65 0.77 -9.68 -14.14
C ALA A 65 -0.68 -10.16 -14.12
N CYS A 66 -1.63 -9.32 -14.54
CA CYS A 66 -3.03 -9.69 -14.68
C CYS A 66 -3.23 -10.85 -15.66
N LEU A 67 -2.56 -10.81 -16.82
CA LEU A 67 -2.68 -11.82 -17.88
C LEU A 67 -1.99 -13.16 -17.52
N ASP A 68 -0.77 -13.12 -16.99
CA ASP A 68 -0.01 -14.31 -16.64
C ASP A 68 -0.69 -15.08 -15.48
N GLY A 69 -1.28 -14.33 -14.55
CA GLY A 69 -1.96 -14.82 -13.37
C GLY A 69 -1.27 -14.38 -12.09
N VAL A 70 -2.09 -14.02 -11.11
CA VAL A 70 -1.68 -13.50 -9.81
C VAL A 70 -2.01 -14.53 -8.73
N ARG A 71 -1.01 -14.90 -7.94
CA ARG A 71 -1.18 -15.82 -6.82
C ARG A 71 -1.71 -15.05 -5.61
N VAL A 72 -2.93 -15.40 -5.19
CA VAL A 72 -3.63 -14.73 -4.09
C VAL A 72 -3.57 -15.56 -2.81
N ALA A 73 -3.51 -16.89 -2.94
CA ALA A 73 -3.31 -17.81 -1.82
C ALA A 73 -2.55 -19.06 -2.30
N PRO A 74 -2.07 -19.93 -1.39
CA PRO A 74 -1.46 -21.21 -1.77
C PRO A 74 -2.39 -22.01 -2.70
N GLY A 75 -1.89 -22.38 -3.88
CA GLY A 75 -2.66 -23.10 -4.90
C GLY A 75 -3.76 -22.28 -5.59
N ARG A 76 -3.91 -20.98 -5.31
CA ARG A 76 -4.93 -20.11 -5.92
C ARG A 76 -4.29 -19.00 -6.74
N THR A 77 -4.24 -19.22 -8.05
CA THR A 77 -3.81 -18.23 -9.05
C THR A 77 -5.00 -17.84 -9.91
N TYR A 78 -5.22 -16.54 -10.07
CA TYR A 78 -6.31 -16.00 -10.88
C TYR A 78 -5.74 -15.12 -11.98
N ARG A 79 -6.35 -15.18 -13.16
CA ARG A 79 -6.09 -14.25 -14.26
C ARG A 79 -7.17 -13.20 -14.29
N TYR A 80 -6.80 -11.99 -14.66
CA TYR A 80 -7.71 -10.85 -14.70
C TYR A 80 -7.57 -10.13 -16.04
N ASP A 81 -8.67 -9.54 -16.50
CA ASP A 81 -8.60 -8.60 -17.61
C ASP A 81 -8.11 -7.24 -17.10
N PRO A 82 -7.06 -6.65 -17.69
CA PRO A 82 -6.53 -5.37 -17.28
C PRO A 82 -7.45 -4.24 -17.74
N VAL A 83 -8.57 -4.05 -17.04
CA VAL A 83 -9.48 -2.92 -17.28
C VAL A 83 -8.79 -1.63 -16.84
N PRO A 84 -8.87 -0.52 -17.61
CA PRO A 84 -8.17 0.73 -17.29
C PRO A 84 -8.44 1.27 -15.88
N GLY A 85 -9.68 1.10 -15.38
CA GLY A 85 -10.05 1.49 -14.02
C GLY A 85 -9.31 0.69 -12.94
N PHE A 86 -9.09 -0.61 -13.16
CA PHE A 86 -8.34 -1.47 -12.25
C PHE A 86 -6.86 -1.09 -12.26
N THR A 87 -6.24 -0.96 -13.44
CA THR A 87 -4.83 -0.54 -13.58
C THR A 87 -4.59 0.80 -12.90
N LYS A 88 -5.49 1.78 -13.10
CA LYS A 88 -5.44 3.08 -12.42
C LYS A 88 -5.48 2.94 -10.89
N LYS A 89 -6.33 2.05 -10.35
CA LYS A 89 -6.41 1.82 -8.89
C LYS A 89 -5.17 1.13 -8.33
N VAL A 90 -4.55 0.21 -9.08
CA VAL A 90 -3.29 -0.43 -8.70
C VAL A 90 -2.14 0.59 -8.68
N VAL A 91 -2.10 1.51 -9.65
CA VAL A 91 -1.13 2.61 -9.67
C VAL A 91 -1.34 3.57 -8.49
N GLN A 92 -2.59 3.95 -8.20
CA GLN A 92 -2.91 4.78 -7.03
C GLN A 92 -2.48 4.11 -5.71
N LEU A 93 -2.64 2.78 -5.60
CA LEU A 93 -2.15 2.03 -4.44
C LEU A 93 -0.62 2.11 -4.32
N TYR A 94 0.11 1.99 -5.42
CA TYR A 94 1.56 2.15 -5.44
C TYR A 94 2.00 3.54 -4.97
N GLU A 95 1.37 4.59 -5.49
CA GLU A 95 1.65 5.98 -5.08
C GLU A 95 1.42 6.16 -3.57
N MET A 96 0.35 5.61 -3.02
CA MET A 96 0.08 5.67 -1.57
C MET A 96 1.11 4.90 -0.74
N VAL A 97 1.57 3.73 -1.20
CA VAL A 97 2.61 2.93 -0.55
C VAL A 97 4.00 3.61 -0.56
N LEU A 98 4.24 4.53 -1.49
CA LEU A 98 5.44 5.37 -1.48
C LEU A 98 5.37 6.51 -0.46
N VAL A 99 4.16 6.96 -0.12
CA VAL A 99 3.94 8.12 0.76
C VAL A 99 3.73 7.71 2.21
N ARG A 100 3.05 6.59 2.48
CA ARG A 100 2.74 6.10 3.83
C ARG A 100 3.14 4.64 3.99
N HIS A 101 3.64 4.29 5.17
CA HIS A 101 3.92 2.89 5.54
C HIS A 101 2.66 2.15 5.99
N GLY A 102 1.65 2.87 6.47
CA GLY A 102 0.32 2.34 6.77
C GLY A 102 -0.71 2.78 5.72
N VAL A 103 -1.39 1.81 5.08
CA VAL A 103 -2.42 2.06 4.06
C VAL A 103 -3.63 1.19 4.36
N MET A 104 -4.84 1.78 4.28
CA MET A 104 -6.10 1.06 4.37
C MET A 104 -6.77 1.02 3.00
N ILE A 105 -7.18 -0.17 2.55
CA ILE A 105 -7.90 -0.35 1.29
C ILE A 105 -9.37 -0.58 1.59
N VAL A 106 -10.19 0.41 1.24
CA VAL A 106 -11.61 0.42 1.54
C VAL A 106 -12.41 0.12 0.27
N GLY A 107 -13.46 -0.68 0.41
CA GLY A 107 -14.35 -1.03 -0.69
C GLY A 107 -15.28 -2.18 -0.30
N GLN A 108 -16.35 -2.35 -1.07
CA GLN A 108 -17.34 -3.42 -0.86
C GLN A 108 -16.72 -4.82 -0.95
N THR A 109 -17.41 -5.83 -0.43
CA THR A 109 -17.05 -7.24 -0.62
C THR A 109 -16.95 -7.56 -2.11
N CYS A 110 -15.96 -8.37 -2.50
CA CYS A 110 -15.69 -8.73 -3.90
C CYS A 110 -15.35 -7.56 -4.85
N SER A 111 -14.97 -6.38 -4.35
CA SER A 111 -14.56 -5.24 -5.19
C SER A 111 -13.11 -5.31 -5.72
N GLY A 112 -12.47 -6.48 -5.69
CA GLY A 112 -11.10 -6.68 -6.21
C GLY A 112 -9.96 -6.15 -5.34
N LYS A 113 -10.18 -5.85 -4.05
CA LYS A 113 -9.15 -5.32 -3.12
C LYS A 113 -7.93 -6.25 -3.03
N THR A 114 -8.17 -7.52 -2.70
CA THR A 114 -7.11 -8.52 -2.58
C THR A 114 -6.38 -8.69 -3.92
N SER A 115 -7.12 -8.73 -5.04
CA SER A 115 -6.51 -8.79 -6.37
C SER A 115 -5.59 -7.59 -6.62
N ALA A 116 -6.00 -6.36 -6.29
CA ALA A 116 -5.19 -5.16 -6.50
C ALA A 116 -3.85 -5.20 -5.73
N ILE A 117 -3.87 -5.61 -4.45
CA ILE A 117 -2.67 -5.74 -3.61
C ILE A 117 -1.71 -6.77 -4.20
N HIS A 118 -2.21 -7.96 -4.51
CA HIS A 118 -1.37 -9.06 -5.01
C HIS A 118 -0.87 -8.78 -6.44
N THR A 119 -1.67 -8.12 -7.29
CA THR A 119 -1.23 -7.68 -8.61
C THR A 119 -0.07 -6.68 -8.48
N LEU A 120 -0.16 -5.71 -7.56
CA LEU A 120 0.91 -4.75 -7.35
C LEU A 120 2.20 -5.43 -6.89
N ALA A 121 2.11 -6.30 -5.88
CA ALA A 121 3.26 -7.05 -5.38
C ALA A 121 3.92 -7.92 -6.47
N THR A 122 3.11 -8.59 -7.28
CA THR A 122 3.58 -9.40 -8.42
C THR A 122 4.24 -8.53 -9.48
N ALA A 123 3.64 -7.39 -9.84
CA ALA A 123 4.17 -6.47 -10.83
C ALA A 123 5.51 -5.87 -10.37
N MET A 124 5.61 -5.42 -9.11
CA MET A 124 6.88 -4.89 -8.55
C MET A 124 7.99 -5.95 -8.56
N THR A 125 7.66 -7.19 -8.20
CA THR A 125 8.61 -8.31 -8.23
C THR A 125 9.07 -8.62 -9.64
N LYS A 126 8.15 -8.67 -10.63
CA LYS A 126 8.50 -8.86 -12.05
C LYS A 126 9.36 -7.71 -12.60
N CYS A 127 9.08 -6.47 -12.20
CA CYS A 127 9.90 -5.33 -12.56
C CYS A 127 11.33 -5.46 -12.02
N ASN A 128 11.48 -5.88 -10.75
CA ASN A 128 12.80 -6.14 -10.17
C ASN A 128 13.57 -7.21 -10.96
N GLU A 129 12.92 -8.31 -11.32
CA GLU A 129 13.51 -9.40 -12.10
C GLU A 129 13.96 -8.96 -13.50
N GLN A 130 13.30 -7.93 -14.06
CA GLN A 130 13.66 -7.32 -15.34
C GLN A 130 14.74 -6.22 -15.21
N GLY A 131 15.30 -6.03 -14.01
CA GLY A 131 16.36 -5.04 -13.75
C GLY A 131 15.85 -3.61 -13.54
N ALA A 132 14.53 -3.40 -13.43
CA ALA A 132 13.97 -2.10 -13.09
C ALA A 132 14.11 -1.83 -11.57
N PRO A 133 14.19 -0.55 -11.14
CA PRO A 133 14.48 -0.15 -9.76
C PRO A 133 13.25 -0.29 -8.82
N PHE A 134 12.59 -1.44 -8.84
CA PHE A 134 11.49 -1.78 -7.95
C PHE A 134 11.97 -2.86 -6.98
N PRO A 135 11.63 -2.81 -5.68
CA PRO A 135 11.93 -3.91 -4.77
C PRO A 135 11.00 -5.09 -5.02
N LYS A 136 11.47 -6.32 -4.80
CA LYS A 136 10.58 -7.48 -4.68
C LYS A 136 9.69 -7.32 -3.46
N VAL A 137 8.49 -7.89 -3.49
CA VAL A 137 7.50 -7.71 -2.43
C VAL A 137 7.11 -9.05 -1.82
N GLN A 138 7.21 -9.15 -0.50
CA GLN A 138 6.76 -10.31 0.27
C GLN A 138 5.53 -9.92 1.09
N ILE A 139 4.43 -10.67 0.96
CA ILE A 139 3.19 -10.40 1.69
C ILE A 139 3.02 -11.43 2.81
N HIS A 140 2.91 -10.94 4.04
CA HIS A 140 2.57 -11.70 5.24
C HIS A 140 1.12 -11.39 5.62
N SER A 141 0.21 -12.31 5.34
CA SER A 141 -1.22 -12.11 5.54
C SER A 141 -1.69 -12.71 6.87
N MET A 142 -2.52 -11.98 7.61
CA MET A 142 -3.15 -12.48 8.83
C MET A 142 -4.55 -11.89 9.00
N ASN A 143 -5.45 -12.65 9.64
CA ASN A 143 -6.76 -12.15 10.04
C ASN A 143 -6.71 -11.76 11.53
N PRO A 144 -6.74 -10.46 11.88
CA PRO A 144 -6.63 -10.02 13.27
C PRO A 144 -7.82 -10.45 14.14
N LYS A 145 -8.98 -10.75 13.52
CA LYS A 145 -10.21 -11.13 14.24
C LYS A 145 -10.40 -12.64 14.38
N SER A 146 -9.55 -13.46 13.74
CA SER A 146 -9.57 -14.91 13.96
C SER A 146 -8.84 -15.36 15.22
N ILE A 147 -8.15 -14.44 15.91
CA ILE A 147 -7.37 -14.70 17.13
C ILE A 147 -7.69 -13.64 18.19
N THR A 148 -7.33 -13.93 19.45
CA THR A 148 -7.51 -12.96 20.54
C THR A 148 -6.44 -11.87 20.50
N SER A 149 -6.69 -10.71 21.14
CA SER A 149 -5.69 -9.64 21.23
C SER A 149 -4.38 -10.11 21.87
N GLY A 150 -4.45 -10.97 22.88
CA GLY A 150 -3.27 -11.57 23.51
C GLY A 150 -2.50 -12.51 22.58
N GLN A 151 -3.18 -13.25 21.69
CA GLN A 151 -2.52 -14.05 20.67
C GLN A 151 -1.95 -13.20 19.51
N LEU A 152 -2.54 -12.04 19.24
CA LEU A 152 -2.09 -11.14 18.19
C LEU A 152 -0.82 -10.39 18.60
N TYR A 153 -0.85 -9.73 19.77
CA TYR A 153 0.23 -8.87 20.26
C TYR A 153 1.20 -9.60 21.19
N GLY A 154 0.67 -10.51 22.01
CA GLY A 154 1.40 -11.18 23.07
C GLY A 154 0.60 -11.07 24.37
N ASN A 155 0.90 -11.96 25.30
CA ASN A 155 0.28 -11.95 26.62
C ASN A 155 1.28 -12.38 27.68
N PHE A 156 1.15 -11.76 28.86
CA PHE A 156 1.85 -12.17 30.06
C PHE A 156 0.98 -13.16 30.83
N ASP A 157 1.52 -14.32 31.17
CA ASP A 157 0.83 -15.30 32.00
C ASP A 157 1.15 -15.05 33.47
N GLU A 158 0.14 -14.67 34.26
CA GLU A 158 0.30 -14.36 35.69
C GLU A 158 0.69 -15.59 36.53
N ASN A 159 0.39 -16.81 36.09
CA ASN A 159 0.72 -18.00 36.86
C ASN A 159 2.17 -18.44 36.66
N THR A 160 2.66 -18.36 35.42
CA THR A 160 4.02 -18.77 35.06
C THR A 160 5.02 -17.61 35.11
N HIS A 161 4.53 -16.37 35.16
CA HIS A 161 5.32 -15.15 35.00
C HIS A 161 6.12 -15.10 33.69
N GLU A 162 5.66 -15.80 32.65
CA GLU A 162 6.30 -15.84 31.34
C GLU A 162 5.57 -14.98 30.31
N TRP A 163 6.35 -14.39 29.40
CA TRP A 163 5.82 -13.66 28.26
C TRP A 163 5.69 -14.57 27.05
N SER A 164 4.49 -14.63 26.46
CA SER A 164 4.24 -15.29 25.19
C SER A 164 4.10 -14.28 24.07
N ASP A 165 4.96 -14.38 23.06
CA ASP A 165 4.90 -13.50 21.88
C ASP A 165 3.66 -13.75 21.03
N GLY A 166 3.02 -12.67 20.58
CA GLY A 166 1.91 -12.74 19.63
C GLY A 166 2.35 -12.98 18.19
N VAL A 167 1.42 -13.41 17.35
CA VAL A 167 1.67 -13.69 15.92
C VAL A 167 2.20 -12.46 15.19
N LEU A 168 1.67 -11.26 15.50
CA LEU A 168 2.12 -10.03 14.87
C LEU A 168 3.57 -9.69 15.25
N ALA A 169 3.91 -9.85 16.53
CA ALA A 169 5.24 -9.60 17.06
C ALA A 169 6.28 -10.47 16.35
N VAL A 170 5.96 -11.76 16.17
CA VAL A 170 6.83 -12.72 15.46
C VAL A 170 6.99 -12.33 14.00
N ILE A 171 5.90 -11.97 13.30
CA ILE A 171 5.96 -11.53 11.89
C ILE A 171 6.82 -10.28 11.75
N TYR A 172 6.60 -9.25 12.57
CA TYR A 172 7.39 -8.01 12.54
C TYR A 172 8.88 -8.28 12.79
N ARG A 173 9.19 -9.11 13.80
CA ARG A 173 10.56 -9.49 14.13
C ARG A 173 11.23 -10.25 12.99
N ASN A 174 10.51 -11.14 12.31
CA ASN A 174 11.05 -11.87 11.16
C ASN A 174 11.28 -10.93 9.97
N CYS A 175 10.34 -10.02 9.69
CA CYS A 175 10.48 -9.01 8.63
C CYS A 175 11.68 -8.07 8.90
N ALA A 176 11.89 -7.67 10.15
CA ALA A 176 13.00 -6.78 10.53
C ALA A 176 14.37 -7.47 10.52
N LYS A 177 14.41 -8.80 10.69
CA LYS A 177 15.65 -9.60 10.65
C LYS A 177 16.03 -10.06 9.24
N ASP A 178 15.12 -9.95 8.27
CA ASP A 178 15.37 -10.35 6.89
C ASP A 178 16.44 -9.44 6.26
N PRO A 179 17.61 -9.98 5.83
CA PRO A 179 18.67 -9.18 5.23
C PRO A 179 18.41 -8.83 3.75
N SER A 180 17.34 -9.35 3.15
CA SER A 180 17.01 -9.08 1.75
C SER A 180 16.59 -7.61 1.54
N PRO A 181 16.82 -7.05 0.33
CA PRO A 181 16.30 -5.73 -0.03
C PRO A 181 14.79 -5.78 -0.36
N ASP A 182 14.11 -6.88 -0.04
CA ASP A 182 12.70 -7.08 -0.34
C ASP A 182 11.84 -6.20 0.55
N ARG A 183 10.77 -5.66 -0.02
CA ARG A 183 9.76 -4.91 0.71
C ARG A 183 8.80 -5.89 1.38
N GLN A 184 8.79 -5.89 2.71
CA GLN A 184 7.92 -6.72 3.54
C GLN A 184 6.58 -6.00 3.77
N TRP A 185 5.47 -6.60 3.34
CA TRP A 185 4.10 -6.11 3.57
C TRP A 185 3.41 -7.01 4.59
N VAL A 186 3.02 -6.44 5.73
CA VAL A 186 2.17 -7.12 6.70
C VAL A 186 0.72 -6.72 6.44
N MET A 187 -0.09 -7.67 5.99
CA MET A 187 -1.47 -7.45 5.56
C MET A 187 -2.45 -7.99 6.60
N PHE A 188 -3.29 -7.11 7.12
CA PHE A 188 -4.38 -7.44 8.03
C PHE A 188 -5.67 -7.64 7.22
N ASP A 189 -5.99 -8.90 6.89
CA ASP A 189 -7.18 -9.29 6.12
C ASP A 189 -8.34 -9.64 7.05
N GLY A 190 -9.06 -8.63 7.49
CA GLY A 190 -10.22 -8.77 8.37
C GLY A 190 -10.90 -7.43 8.67
N PRO A 191 -12.04 -7.46 9.39
CA PRO A 191 -12.71 -6.23 9.79
C PRO A 191 -11.87 -5.44 10.81
N VAL A 192 -11.87 -4.12 10.66
CA VAL A 192 -11.21 -3.20 11.58
C VAL A 192 -12.08 -3.04 12.82
N ASP A 193 -11.45 -3.10 13.98
CA ASP A 193 -12.08 -2.98 15.30
C ASP A 193 -11.17 -2.10 16.17
N ALA A 194 -11.78 -1.22 16.97
CA ALA A 194 -11.09 -0.30 17.87
C ALA A 194 -10.09 -1.02 18.78
N VAL A 195 -10.46 -2.20 19.29
CA VAL A 195 -9.69 -2.93 20.30
C VAL A 195 -8.30 -3.34 19.80
N TRP A 196 -8.18 -3.76 18.53
CA TRP A 196 -6.88 -4.15 18.00
C TRP A 196 -6.17 -2.99 17.30
N ILE A 197 -6.89 -2.07 16.66
CA ILE A 197 -6.24 -1.01 15.89
C ILE A 197 -5.59 0.06 16.79
N GLU A 198 -6.10 0.29 18.00
CA GLU A 198 -5.54 1.29 18.91
C GLU A 198 -4.08 1.01 19.28
N ASN A 199 -3.74 -0.27 19.49
CA ASN A 199 -2.36 -0.72 19.75
C ASN A 199 -1.42 -0.54 18.55
N MET A 200 -1.96 -0.23 17.35
CA MET A 200 -1.17 0.02 16.13
C MET A 200 -0.88 1.50 15.88
N ASN A 201 -1.44 2.42 16.68
CA ASN A 201 -1.30 3.86 16.39
C ASN A 201 0.16 4.33 16.36
N THR A 202 0.98 3.91 17.33
CA THR A 202 2.41 4.25 17.38
C THR A 202 3.25 3.59 16.29
N VAL A 203 2.71 2.55 15.66
CA VAL A 203 3.33 1.90 14.48
C VAL A 203 2.97 2.65 13.21
N LEU A 204 1.73 3.16 13.12
CA LEU A 204 1.16 3.81 11.94
C LEU A 204 1.48 5.31 11.86
N ASP A 205 1.87 5.93 12.97
CA ASP A 205 2.36 7.30 13.02
C ASP A 205 3.85 7.40 12.61
N ASP A 206 4.41 8.60 12.77
CA ASP A 206 5.81 8.87 12.41
C ASP A 206 6.84 8.22 13.35
N ASN A 207 6.42 7.75 14.55
CA ASN A 207 7.31 7.07 15.50
C ASN A 207 7.68 5.65 15.05
N LYS A 208 6.85 5.00 14.24
CA LYS A 208 7.09 3.68 13.64
C LYS A 208 7.55 2.63 14.66
N THR A 209 6.99 2.67 15.86
CA THR A 209 7.40 1.85 16.99
C THR A 209 6.26 0.95 17.43
N LEU A 210 6.51 -0.36 17.47
CA LEU A 210 5.59 -1.36 18.02
C LEU A 210 5.94 -1.60 19.49
N CYS A 211 5.01 -1.26 20.39
CA CYS A 211 5.10 -1.54 21.82
C CYS A 211 4.18 -2.73 22.14
N LEU A 212 4.72 -3.73 22.83
CA LEU A 212 4.03 -4.97 23.22
C LEU A 212 4.13 -5.16 24.72
#